data_AF-A0A1X0P266-F1
#
_entry.id   AF-A0A1X0P266-F1
#
_cell.length_a   1.000
_cell.length_b   1.000
_cell.length_c   1.000
_cell.angle_alpha   90.00
_cell.angle_beta   90.00
_cell.angle_gamma   90.00
#
_symmetry.space_group_name_H-M   'P 1'
#
loop_
_entity.id
_entity.type
_entity.pdbx_description
1 polymer ?
#
loop_
_entity_poly.entity_id
_entity_poly.type
_entity_poly.pdbx_seq_one_letter_code
_entity_poly.pdbx_strand_id
1 'polypeptide(L)'
;MRENVFFARLLERVAAVPHRSIAAVPYGEWFTLYIHALKSAQAAMRNNNNNNNDNNNYKSSITAALHAGRCDVDAALLSSVVSRSWTDVDLQIDNNNNNNNNNNNNNYSSSWWRANKTTSNVSSSSTISSSSTSTSTITSSTITNNNSNDDNKNNGSWLHPMCEGSTRELVTTSFLREPLLAGRSLTSWTDAVKEAGGKEKSSLARIPMIVVVVPFTALLQLRREAYPQIHKSSSNKQEEEQENQNQVQISLQERSARMSTIHSLHYLMEMQSSSNSKSRIKVVVWSPVNEFDAIMQLSKIRMALPEPVRNLFSLTQVCEDERIRTAYLCHYLSLMTKGSPLSILAPQREYKTLQKMGIDVSSIKSHPNSIEVNPKSSSSTTTSTKGMSLHSQAVNSCGKLVRRMSTREDNLRHILIP
;
A
#
# COMPACT_ATOMS: atom_id res chain seq x y z
N MET A 1 27.54 -20.16 1.17
CA MET A 1 26.95 -19.02 0.44
C MET A 1 27.33 -17.70 1.13
N ARG A 2 27.23 -16.55 0.45
CA ARG A 2 27.20 -15.21 1.07
C ARG A 2 25.84 -14.57 0.80
N GLU A 3 24.84 -14.94 1.57
CA GLU A 3 23.45 -14.49 1.37
C GLU A 3 23.28 -12.99 1.68
N ASN A 4 22.48 -12.33 0.85
CA ASN A 4 21.94 -10.96 0.94
C ASN A 4 22.84 -9.81 1.46
N VAL A 5 24.17 -9.90 1.33
CA VAL A 5 25.17 -8.88 1.75
C VAL A 5 24.82 -7.44 1.33
N PHE A 6 24.19 -7.25 0.17
CA PHE A 6 23.81 -5.93 -0.36
C PHE A 6 22.73 -5.22 0.47
N PHE A 7 21.79 -5.98 1.04
CA PHE A 7 20.68 -5.46 1.85
C PHE A 7 20.88 -5.73 3.35
N ALA A 8 21.75 -6.66 3.73
CA ALA A 8 22.13 -6.93 5.11
C ALA A 8 22.56 -5.65 5.83
N ARG A 9 23.42 -4.80 5.23
CA ARG A 9 23.82 -3.51 5.82
C ARG A 9 22.68 -2.50 6.00
N LEU A 10 21.64 -2.59 5.17
CA LEU A 10 20.45 -1.73 5.26
C LEU A 10 19.58 -2.20 6.44
N LEU A 11 19.34 -3.51 6.57
CA LEU A 11 18.61 -4.10 7.70
C LEU A 11 19.40 -4.02 9.02
N GLU A 12 20.72 -4.13 8.99
CA GLU A 12 21.63 -4.00 10.14
C GLU A 12 21.64 -2.57 10.68
N ARG A 13 21.77 -1.55 9.83
CA ARG A 13 21.65 -0.15 10.24
C ARG A 13 20.30 0.14 10.89
N VAL A 14 19.25 -0.47 10.37
CA VAL A 14 17.88 -0.34 10.86
C VAL A 14 17.69 -1.01 12.23
N ALA A 15 18.19 -2.23 12.38
CA ALA A 15 18.21 -2.96 13.65
C ALA A 15 19.08 -2.25 14.72
N ALA A 16 20.12 -1.53 14.28
CA ALA A 16 21.00 -0.76 15.15
C ALA A 16 20.39 0.56 15.66
N VAL A 17 19.24 1.03 15.13
CA VAL A 17 18.58 2.26 15.64
C VAL A 17 17.97 1.99 17.03
N PRO A 18 18.52 2.51 18.15
CA PRO A 18 18.18 2.01 19.48
C PRO A 18 16.78 2.38 19.98
N HIS A 19 16.00 3.12 19.19
CA HIS A 19 14.79 3.83 19.63
C HIS A 19 13.55 3.51 18.78
N ARG A 20 13.29 2.20 18.66
CA ARG A 20 11.96 1.53 18.62
C ARG A 20 10.91 1.92 17.57
N SER A 21 11.06 2.95 16.74
CA SER A 21 9.98 3.40 15.82
C SER A 21 10.47 3.50 14.39
N ILE A 22 9.91 2.71 13.46
CA ILE A 22 10.25 2.82 12.01
C ILE A 22 10.00 4.23 11.46
N ALA A 23 9.01 4.92 12.02
CA ALA A 23 8.67 6.29 11.69
C ALA A 23 9.87 7.26 11.74
N ALA A 24 10.94 6.92 12.48
CA ALA A 24 12.10 7.78 12.76
C ALA A 24 13.00 8.01 11.54
N VAL A 25 13.13 7.01 10.66
CA VAL A 25 13.98 7.10 9.47
C VAL A 25 13.17 7.81 8.37
N PRO A 26 13.59 9.00 7.86
CA PRO A 26 12.89 9.73 6.80
C PRO A 26 12.73 8.90 5.52
N TYR A 27 11.73 9.22 4.70
CA TYR A 27 11.48 8.44 3.48
C TYR A 27 12.61 8.60 2.44
N GLY A 28 13.18 9.80 2.31
CA GLY A 28 14.36 10.04 1.47
C GLY A 28 15.60 9.23 1.91
N GLU A 29 15.76 8.95 3.20
CA GLU A 29 16.87 8.13 3.70
C GLU A 29 16.69 6.66 3.29
N TRP A 30 15.50 6.10 3.47
CA TRP A 30 15.16 4.75 2.98
C TRP A 30 15.44 4.58 1.49
N PHE A 31 14.99 5.54 0.67
CA PHE A 31 15.23 5.55 -0.76
C PHE A 31 16.72 5.62 -1.11
N THR A 32 17.50 6.42 -0.36
CA THR A 32 18.95 6.56 -0.53
C THR A 32 19.69 5.25 -0.20
N LEU A 33 19.33 4.60 0.92
CA LEU A 33 19.88 3.29 1.31
C LEU A 33 19.56 2.23 0.26
N TYR A 34 18.33 2.23 -0.27
CA TYR A 34 17.90 1.33 -1.35
C TYR A 34 18.73 1.52 -2.63
N ILE A 35 18.94 2.76 -3.09
CA ILE A 35 19.81 3.07 -4.24
C ILE A 35 21.25 2.58 -3.98
N HIS A 36 21.78 2.76 -2.77
CA HIS A 36 23.13 2.33 -2.43
C HIS A 36 23.27 0.80 -2.52
N ALA A 37 22.27 0.04 -2.06
CA ALA A 37 22.23 -1.42 -2.19
C ALA A 37 22.20 -1.85 -3.67
N LEU A 38 21.36 -1.23 -4.51
CA LEU A 38 21.31 -1.50 -5.95
C LEU A 38 22.65 -1.22 -6.66
N LYS A 39 23.29 -0.07 -6.37
CA LYS A 39 24.60 0.27 -6.93
C LYS A 39 25.68 -0.73 -6.52
N SER A 40 25.65 -1.18 -5.27
CA SER A 40 26.59 -2.18 -4.75
C SER A 40 26.43 -3.53 -5.46
N ALA A 41 25.20 -3.97 -5.71
CA ALA A 41 24.92 -5.19 -6.48
C ALA A 41 25.35 -5.07 -7.95
N GLN A 42 25.10 -3.94 -8.60
CA GLN A 42 25.55 -3.67 -9.97
C GLN A 42 27.08 -3.65 -10.10
N ALA A 43 27.79 -3.08 -9.12
CA ALA A 43 29.26 -3.10 -9.09
C ALA A 43 29.80 -4.53 -8.97
N ALA A 44 29.19 -5.37 -8.12
CA ALA A 44 29.55 -6.78 -8.01
C ALA A 44 29.33 -7.56 -9.33
N MET A 45 28.20 -7.33 -10.03
CA MET A 45 27.98 -7.92 -11.36
C MET A 45 29.04 -7.50 -12.37
N ARG A 46 29.39 -6.21 -12.43
CA ARG A 46 30.39 -5.68 -13.38
C ARG A 46 31.77 -6.27 -13.14
N ASN A 47 32.20 -6.35 -11.88
CA ASN A 47 33.53 -6.86 -11.54
C ASN A 47 33.71 -8.34 -11.92
N ASN A 48 32.64 -9.15 -11.91
CA ASN A 48 32.74 -10.57 -12.22
C ASN A 48 32.66 -10.88 -13.72
N ASN A 49 31.96 -10.08 -14.53
CA ASN A 49 31.85 -10.28 -15.99
C ASN A 49 33.22 -10.29 -16.71
N ASN A 50 34.24 -9.68 -16.13
CA ASN A 50 35.60 -9.66 -16.68
C ASN A 50 36.35 -11.01 -16.50
N ASN A 51 35.82 -11.95 -15.69
CA ASN A 51 36.47 -13.20 -15.32
C ASN A 51 35.63 -14.44 -15.74
N ASN A 52 35.96 -15.01 -16.90
CA ASN A 52 35.61 -16.36 -17.37
C ASN A 52 34.16 -16.70 -17.81
N ASN A 53 34.04 -17.84 -18.50
CA ASN A 53 32.87 -18.28 -19.27
C ASN A 53 31.66 -18.77 -18.44
N ASP A 54 31.78 -18.95 -17.12
CA ASP A 54 30.69 -19.45 -16.26
C ASP A 54 29.64 -18.37 -15.88
N ASN A 55 29.66 -17.23 -16.57
CA ASN A 55 28.91 -16.01 -16.28
C ASN A 55 27.39 -16.19 -16.11
N ASN A 56 26.77 -17.16 -16.79
CA ASN A 56 25.31 -17.34 -16.75
C ASN A 56 24.80 -17.77 -15.36
N ASN A 57 25.47 -18.73 -14.72
CA ASN A 57 25.07 -19.21 -13.38
C ASN A 57 25.29 -18.13 -12.32
N TYR A 58 26.41 -17.39 -12.41
CA TYR A 58 26.71 -16.30 -11.46
C TYR A 58 25.74 -15.12 -11.59
N LYS A 59 25.41 -14.70 -12.82
CA LYS A 59 24.43 -13.64 -13.08
C LYS A 59 23.04 -14.02 -12.56
N SER A 60 22.62 -15.28 -12.74
CA SER A 60 21.39 -15.82 -12.15
C SER A 60 21.42 -15.74 -10.62
N SER A 61 22.52 -16.17 -9.98
CA SER A 61 22.70 -16.12 -8.53
C SER A 61 22.62 -14.71 -7.94
N ILE A 62 23.28 -13.70 -8.53
CA ILE A 62 23.13 -12.32 -8.03
C ILE A 62 21.71 -11.80 -8.26
N THR A 63 21.08 -12.14 -9.39
CA THR A 63 19.70 -11.70 -9.67
C THR A 63 18.73 -12.27 -8.63
N ALA A 64 18.88 -13.53 -8.26
CA ALA A 64 18.12 -14.17 -7.19
C ALA A 64 18.38 -13.52 -5.82
N ALA A 65 19.65 -13.25 -5.45
CA ALA A 65 19.99 -12.58 -4.19
C ALA A 65 19.48 -11.13 -4.12
N LEU A 66 19.51 -10.40 -5.23
CA LEU A 66 18.94 -9.05 -5.32
C LEU A 66 17.41 -9.08 -5.21
N HIS A 67 16.75 -10.07 -5.81
CA HIS A 67 15.32 -10.29 -5.67
C HIS A 67 14.94 -10.67 -4.22
N ALA A 68 15.71 -11.54 -3.57
CA ALA A 68 15.53 -11.90 -2.17
C ALA A 68 15.66 -10.66 -1.26
N GLY A 69 16.78 -9.93 -1.34
CA GLY A 69 16.98 -8.71 -0.54
C GLY A 69 15.94 -7.61 -0.80
N ARG A 70 15.40 -7.49 -2.02
CA ARG A 70 14.22 -6.64 -2.31
C ARG A 70 12.98 -7.11 -1.56
N CYS A 71 12.73 -8.42 -1.51
CA CYS A 71 11.62 -8.99 -0.72
C CYS A 71 11.80 -8.76 0.79
N ASP A 72 13.02 -8.85 1.29
CA ASP A 72 13.33 -8.61 2.71
C ASP A 72 13.07 -7.15 3.09
N VAL A 73 13.45 -6.20 2.23
CA VAL A 73 13.13 -4.77 2.39
C VAL A 73 11.62 -4.54 2.37
N ASP A 74 10.88 -5.13 1.42
CA ASP A 74 9.43 -5.02 1.37
C ASP A 74 8.76 -5.62 2.63
N ALA A 75 9.21 -6.79 3.10
CA ALA A 75 8.68 -7.42 4.31
C ALA A 75 8.96 -6.60 5.58
N ALA A 76 10.20 -6.12 5.74
CA ALA A 76 10.60 -5.30 6.88
C ALA A 76 9.82 -3.96 6.91
N LEU A 77 9.72 -3.28 5.77
CA LEU A 77 9.01 -2.01 5.67
C LEU A 77 7.49 -2.17 5.80
N LEU A 78 6.88 -3.20 5.19
CA LEU A 78 5.42 -3.40 5.29
C LEU A 78 4.98 -3.86 6.67
N SER A 79 5.67 -4.83 7.29
CA SER A 79 5.32 -5.29 8.65
C SER A 79 5.42 -4.14 9.66
N SER A 80 6.43 -3.27 9.54
CA SER A 80 6.60 -2.12 10.41
C SER A 80 5.43 -1.13 10.49
N VAL A 81 4.58 -1.08 9.45
CA VAL A 81 3.37 -0.24 9.41
C VAL A 81 2.39 -0.69 10.50
N VAL A 82 2.34 -1.99 10.78
CA VAL A 82 1.45 -2.61 11.77
C VAL A 82 2.14 -3.02 13.07
N SER A 83 3.46 -3.23 13.05
CA SER A 83 4.28 -3.44 14.24
C SER A 83 4.26 -2.22 15.15
N ARG A 84 4.32 -2.43 16.47
CA ARG A 84 4.46 -1.33 17.44
C ARG A 84 5.91 -0.86 17.53
N SER A 85 6.84 -1.78 17.38
CA SER A 85 8.27 -1.56 17.47
C SER A 85 9.08 -2.40 16.48
N TRP A 86 10.35 -2.04 16.29
CA TRP A 86 11.29 -2.78 15.43
C TRP A 86 11.54 -4.23 15.84
N THR A 87 11.32 -4.60 17.12
CA THR A 87 11.40 -6.01 17.55
C THR A 87 10.20 -6.84 17.10
N ASP A 88 9.12 -6.20 16.66
CA ASP A 88 7.91 -6.85 16.17
C ASP A 88 7.85 -6.83 14.62
N VAL A 89 8.96 -6.50 13.95
CA VAL A 89 9.10 -6.47 12.49
C VAL A 89 9.55 -7.83 11.98
N ASP A 90 8.88 -8.34 10.94
CA ASP A 90 9.18 -9.62 10.29
C ASP A 90 10.44 -9.48 9.41
N LEU A 91 11.61 -9.50 10.06
CA LEU A 91 12.89 -9.64 9.38
C LEU A 91 13.04 -11.09 8.92
N GLN A 92 13.02 -11.32 7.61
CA GLN A 92 13.30 -12.61 6.98
C GLN A 92 14.81 -12.91 7.01
N ILE A 93 15.37 -13.01 8.23
CA ILE A 93 16.70 -13.56 8.45
C ILE A 93 16.54 -15.07 8.30
N ASP A 94 17.00 -15.59 7.16
CA ASP A 94 16.84 -16.99 6.76
C ASP A 94 17.36 -17.98 7.82
N ASN A 95 16.44 -18.50 8.65
CA ASN A 95 16.69 -19.64 9.54
C ASN A 95 16.72 -20.99 8.77
N ASN A 96 17.05 -20.96 7.47
CA ASN A 96 17.07 -22.12 6.57
C ASN A 96 18.20 -23.13 6.85
N ASN A 97 19.08 -22.87 7.82
CA ASN A 97 20.14 -23.80 8.22
C ASN A 97 19.70 -24.89 9.22
N ASN A 98 18.48 -24.84 9.77
CA ASN A 98 17.94 -25.90 10.63
C ASN A 98 16.90 -26.77 9.90
N ASN A 99 17.39 -27.56 8.95
CA ASN A 99 16.71 -28.80 8.54
C ASN A 99 16.75 -29.81 9.71
N ASN A 100 15.87 -29.64 10.69
CA ASN A 100 15.52 -30.71 11.62
C ASN A 100 14.10 -30.56 12.19
N ASN A 101 13.30 -31.58 11.90
CA ASN A 101 11.93 -31.82 12.33
C ASN A 101 11.63 -31.45 13.79
N ASN A 102 10.59 -30.64 14.03
CA ASN A 102 9.29 -31.11 14.55
C ASN A 102 8.40 -29.96 15.07
N ASN A 103 7.10 -30.09 14.81
CA ASN A 103 5.97 -29.51 15.54
C ASN A 103 6.16 -28.19 16.32
N ASN A 104 5.53 -27.12 15.82
CA ASN A 104 4.18 -26.80 16.34
C ASN A 104 3.41 -25.81 15.45
N ASN A 105 2.14 -26.14 15.20
CA ASN A 105 1.16 -25.23 14.61
C ASN A 105 0.88 -24.09 15.59
N ASN A 106 1.45 -22.90 15.35
CA ASN A 106 0.93 -21.63 15.92
C ASN A 106 1.44 -20.33 15.23
N ASN A 107 2.09 -20.42 14.07
CA ASN A 107 2.49 -19.22 13.31
C ASN A 107 1.35 -18.65 12.44
N TYR A 108 0.35 -18.07 13.09
CA TYR A 108 -0.55 -17.07 12.48
C TYR A 108 0.17 -15.72 12.30
N SER A 109 1.38 -15.73 11.74
CA SER A 109 2.08 -14.49 11.36
C SER A 109 1.54 -14.05 10.00
N SER A 110 0.48 -13.23 10.04
CA SER A 110 -0.43 -12.87 8.95
C SER A 110 0.26 -12.27 7.73
N SER A 111 0.78 -13.14 6.86
CA SER A 111 1.66 -12.77 5.76
C SER A 111 0.91 -12.40 4.47
N TRP A 112 -0.04 -11.47 4.55
CA TRP A 112 -0.73 -10.94 3.37
C TRP A 112 0.25 -10.28 2.37
N TRP A 113 1.38 -9.76 2.84
CA TRP A 113 2.48 -9.29 1.99
C TRP A 113 3.25 -10.42 1.28
N ARG A 114 3.19 -11.67 1.78
CA ARG A 114 3.75 -12.86 1.09
C ARG A 114 2.73 -13.49 0.12
N ALA A 115 1.44 -13.44 0.42
CA ALA A 115 0.37 -14.11 -0.34
C ALA A 115 0.25 -13.69 -1.82
N ASN A 116 0.69 -12.48 -2.19
CA ASN A 116 0.70 -12.01 -3.59
C ASN A 116 1.66 -12.78 -4.53
N LYS A 117 2.46 -13.74 -4.01
CA LYS A 117 3.42 -14.53 -4.83
C LYS A 117 2.85 -15.82 -5.43
N THR A 118 1.68 -16.31 -4.99
CA THR A 118 1.19 -17.66 -5.34
C THR A 118 -0.19 -17.69 -6.00
N THR A 119 -0.28 -17.24 -7.25
CA THR A 119 -1.29 -17.64 -8.27
C THR A 119 -0.71 -17.34 -9.66
N SER A 120 -0.90 -18.12 -10.73
CA SER A 120 -1.37 -19.51 -10.86
C SER A 120 -0.95 -20.03 -12.25
N ASN A 121 -0.34 -21.21 -12.35
CA ASN A 121 -0.08 -21.87 -13.64
C ASN A 121 -1.41 -22.35 -14.26
N VAL A 122 -2.10 -21.47 -14.97
CA VAL A 122 -3.26 -21.82 -15.80
C VAL A 122 -2.77 -21.98 -17.23
N SER A 123 -2.55 -23.24 -17.62
CA SER A 123 -2.19 -23.65 -18.97
C SER A 123 -3.25 -23.18 -19.97
N SER A 124 -2.95 -22.07 -20.66
CA SER A 124 -3.86 -21.45 -21.60
C SER A 124 -3.74 -22.12 -22.98
N SER A 125 -4.33 -23.32 -23.11
CA SER A 125 -4.53 -23.96 -24.41
C SER A 125 -5.58 -23.17 -25.20
N SER A 126 -5.13 -22.32 -26.12
CA SER A 126 -6.01 -21.64 -27.07
C SER A 126 -5.56 -21.93 -28.49
N THR A 127 -6.41 -22.66 -29.22
CA THR A 127 -6.21 -23.00 -30.63
C THR A 127 -6.56 -21.77 -31.46
N ILE A 128 -5.60 -21.20 -32.18
CA ILE A 128 -5.82 -20.02 -33.03
C ILE A 128 -6.26 -20.48 -34.43
N SER A 129 -7.50 -20.18 -34.78
CA SER A 129 -7.99 -20.24 -36.17
C SER A 129 -7.97 -18.84 -36.77
N SER A 130 -7.12 -18.62 -37.77
CA SER A 130 -6.87 -17.32 -38.39
C SER A 130 -7.72 -17.06 -39.64
N SER A 131 -8.23 -15.84 -39.80
CA SER A 131 -8.54 -15.23 -41.12
C SER A 131 -8.81 -13.70 -41.02
N SER A 132 -8.69 -13.00 -42.15
CA SER A 132 -8.99 -11.57 -42.42
C SER A 132 -7.97 -10.47 -42.01
N THR A 133 -6.87 -10.41 -42.76
CA THR A 133 -6.55 -9.33 -43.74
C THR A 133 -6.90 -7.85 -43.43
N SER A 134 -5.85 -7.00 -43.30
CA SER A 134 -5.64 -5.60 -43.80
C SER A 134 -6.77 -4.55 -43.70
N THR A 135 -6.61 -3.25 -43.37
CA THR A 135 -5.48 -2.28 -43.32
C THR A 135 -5.97 -1.00 -42.55
N SER A 136 -5.29 0.14 -42.31
CA SER A 136 -3.94 0.68 -42.62
C SER A 136 -3.54 1.87 -41.70
N THR A 137 -2.25 1.99 -41.38
CA THR A 137 -1.44 3.23 -41.24
C THR A 137 -1.97 4.48 -40.49
N ILE A 138 -1.49 4.69 -39.25
CA ILE A 138 -0.90 5.99 -38.82
C ILE A 138 0.41 5.69 -38.06
N THR A 139 1.51 6.30 -38.48
CA THR A 139 2.85 6.10 -37.90
C THR A 139 3.15 7.06 -36.76
N SER A 140 3.21 6.53 -35.53
CA SER A 140 3.84 7.19 -34.37
C SER A 140 5.03 6.35 -33.91
N SER A 141 6.23 6.90 -34.06
CA SER A 141 7.50 6.22 -33.80
C SER A 141 7.63 5.77 -32.35
N THR A 142 7.40 4.49 -32.09
CA THR A 142 7.52 3.90 -30.76
C THR A 142 8.96 3.43 -30.55
N ILE A 143 9.66 4.05 -29.59
CA ILE A 143 10.95 3.55 -29.10
C ILE A 143 10.70 2.37 -28.16
N THR A 144 10.46 1.20 -28.76
CA THR A 144 10.46 -0.10 -28.06
C THR A 144 11.88 -0.64 -27.97
N ASN A 145 12.55 -0.39 -26.84
CA ASN A 145 13.78 -1.10 -26.48
C ASN A 145 13.43 -2.55 -26.11
N ASN A 146 13.37 -3.43 -27.12
CA ASN A 146 13.10 -4.86 -26.96
C ASN A 146 14.33 -5.63 -26.44
N ASN A 147 14.84 -5.24 -25.27
CA ASN A 147 16.00 -5.87 -24.61
C ASN A 147 15.85 -5.86 -23.08
N SER A 148 14.76 -6.46 -22.59
CA SER A 148 14.57 -6.77 -21.17
C SER A 148 14.24 -8.25 -21.00
N ASN A 149 15.15 -9.01 -20.37
CA ASN A 149 14.90 -10.40 -19.97
C ASN A 149 13.66 -10.48 -19.06
N ASP A 150 12.93 -11.59 -19.20
CA ASP A 150 11.52 -11.71 -18.83
C ASP A 150 11.27 -12.05 -17.33
N ASP A 151 12.34 -12.09 -16.53
CA ASP A 151 12.38 -12.70 -15.19
C ASP A 151 11.71 -11.86 -14.08
N ASN A 152 11.14 -10.69 -14.39
CA ASN A 152 10.57 -9.76 -13.40
C ASN A 152 9.03 -9.62 -13.49
N LYS A 153 8.36 -10.52 -14.23
CA LYS A 153 6.91 -10.45 -14.54
C LYS A 153 5.96 -10.50 -13.35
N ASN A 154 6.37 -11.05 -12.19
CA ASN A 154 5.44 -11.33 -11.09
C ASN A 154 5.19 -10.14 -10.13
N ASN A 155 6.18 -9.26 -9.91
CA ASN A 155 6.09 -8.22 -8.87
C ASN A 155 5.22 -7.01 -9.27
N GLY A 156 4.70 -6.99 -10.50
CA GLY A 156 3.82 -5.95 -11.05
C GLY A 156 2.61 -6.51 -11.82
N SER A 157 2.16 -7.74 -11.55
CA SER A 157 1.02 -8.35 -12.26
C SER A 157 -0.27 -7.53 -12.19
N TRP A 158 -0.49 -6.80 -11.09
CA TRP A 158 -1.59 -5.85 -10.91
C TRP A 158 -1.37 -4.51 -11.63
N LEU A 159 -0.12 -4.12 -11.90
CA LEU A 159 0.21 -2.97 -12.75
C LEU A 159 -0.03 -3.29 -14.23
N HIS A 160 0.12 -4.55 -14.63
CA HIS A 160 0.00 -4.98 -16.02
C HIS A 160 -1.36 -4.57 -16.64
N PRO A 161 -1.41 -4.10 -17.89
CA PRO A 161 -2.66 -3.73 -18.57
C PRO A 161 -3.60 -4.90 -18.92
N MET A 162 -3.28 -6.13 -18.52
CA MET A 162 -4.02 -7.35 -18.90
C MET A 162 -5.34 -7.57 -18.13
N CYS A 163 -5.63 -6.76 -17.10
CA CYS A 163 -6.98 -6.65 -16.58
C CYS A 163 -7.79 -5.64 -17.41
N GLU A 164 -8.10 -6.01 -18.65
CA GLU A 164 -9.03 -5.25 -19.49
C GLU A 164 -10.38 -5.12 -18.76
N GLY A 165 -10.86 -3.88 -18.60
CA GLY A 165 -12.07 -3.58 -17.84
C GLY A 165 -11.91 -3.47 -16.32
N SER A 166 -10.69 -3.42 -15.76
CA SER A 166 -10.52 -2.99 -14.36
C SER A 166 -10.37 -1.47 -14.23
N THR A 167 -11.10 -0.90 -13.27
CA THR A 167 -10.95 0.49 -12.83
C THR A 167 -9.93 0.51 -11.69
N ARG A 168 -9.00 1.46 -11.71
CA ARG A 168 -7.97 1.60 -10.68
C ARG A 168 -8.26 2.82 -9.83
N GLU A 169 -8.07 2.72 -8.53
CA GLU A 169 -8.28 3.82 -7.60
C GLU A 169 -7.04 4.04 -6.74
N LEU A 170 -6.38 5.21 -6.87
CA LEU A 170 -5.20 5.56 -6.07
C LEU A 170 -5.63 6.25 -4.77
N VAL A 171 -5.34 5.62 -3.63
CA VAL A 171 -5.65 6.18 -2.30
C VAL A 171 -4.61 7.22 -1.88
N THR A 172 -5.05 8.40 -1.44
CA THR A 172 -4.17 9.40 -0.83
C THR A 172 -4.07 9.22 0.69
N THR A 173 -3.01 9.72 1.32
CA THR A 173 -2.90 9.72 2.79
C THR A 173 -4.03 10.51 3.43
N SER A 174 -4.41 11.63 2.83
CA SER A 174 -5.49 12.49 3.31
C SER A 174 -6.86 11.83 3.31
N PHE A 175 -7.15 10.96 2.34
CA PHE A 175 -8.32 10.11 2.37
C PHE A 175 -8.29 9.19 3.60
N LEU A 176 -7.15 8.54 3.87
CA LEU A 176 -6.95 7.68 5.04
C LEU A 176 -6.95 8.45 6.38
N ARG A 177 -6.53 9.71 6.39
CA ARG A 177 -6.60 10.61 7.55
C ARG A 177 -8.03 10.99 7.93
N GLU A 178 -8.97 10.98 6.98
CA GLU A 178 -10.37 11.39 7.20
C GLU A 178 -11.22 10.18 7.65
N PRO A 179 -11.53 10.02 8.95
CA PRO A 179 -12.00 8.74 9.48
C PRO A 179 -13.38 8.33 8.97
N LEU A 180 -14.24 9.32 8.68
CA LEU A 180 -15.58 9.08 8.14
C LEU A 180 -15.53 8.63 6.67
N LEU A 181 -14.57 9.14 5.90
CA LEU A 181 -14.40 8.81 4.49
C LEU A 181 -13.72 7.44 4.36
N ALA A 182 -12.52 7.28 4.95
CA ALA A 182 -11.79 6.02 4.95
C ALA A 182 -12.59 4.89 5.59
N GLY A 183 -13.20 5.12 6.76
CA GLY A 183 -13.96 4.11 7.49
C GLY A 183 -15.13 3.54 6.68
N ARG A 184 -15.95 4.41 6.07
CA ARG A 184 -17.07 3.98 5.21
C ARG A 184 -16.60 3.17 4.01
N SER A 185 -15.55 3.62 3.33
CA SER A 185 -14.98 2.91 2.18
C SER A 185 -14.40 1.56 2.57
N LEU A 186 -13.61 1.50 3.65
CA LEU A 186 -13.04 0.24 4.17
C LEU A 186 -14.13 -0.76 4.59
N THR A 187 -15.21 -0.31 5.25
CA THR A 187 -16.37 -1.17 5.54
C THR A 187 -17.03 -1.67 4.26
N SER A 188 -17.30 -0.80 3.28
CA SER A 188 -17.91 -1.21 2.00
C SER A 188 -17.05 -2.22 1.23
N TRP A 189 -15.73 -2.02 1.18
CA TRP A 189 -14.80 -2.97 0.55
C TRP A 189 -14.71 -4.29 1.33
N THR A 190 -14.74 -4.23 2.66
CA THR A 190 -14.81 -5.40 3.56
C THR A 190 -16.04 -6.24 3.27
N ASP A 191 -17.21 -5.63 3.16
CA ASP A 191 -18.44 -6.36 2.93
C ASP A 191 -18.52 -6.92 1.50
N ALA A 192 -18.04 -6.18 0.49
CA ALA A 192 -17.91 -6.69 -0.88
C ALA A 192 -16.95 -7.89 -1.02
N VAL A 193 -15.91 -7.99 -0.16
CA VAL A 193 -15.03 -9.17 -0.09
C VAL A 193 -15.71 -10.35 0.60
N LYS A 194 -16.52 -10.11 1.65
CA LYS A 194 -17.30 -11.16 2.32
C LYS A 194 -18.39 -11.74 1.42
N GLU A 195 -19.12 -10.90 0.69
CA GLU A 195 -20.19 -11.31 -0.22
C GLU A 195 -19.69 -12.29 -1.28
N ALA A 196 -18.47 -12.10 -1.80
CA ALA A 196 -17.87 -12.98 -2.79
C ALA A 196 -17.65 -14.43 -2.27
N GLY A 197 -17.52 -14.63 -0.96
CA GLY A 197 -17.47 -15.97 -0.35
C GLY A 197 -18.84 -16.66 -0.28
N GLY A 198 -19.93 -15.92 -0.41
CA GLY A 198 -21.31 -16.40 -0.25
C GLY A 198 -21.94 -16.96 -1.52
N LYS A 199 -21.55 -18.18 -1.93
CA LYS A 199 -22.19 -19.02 -2.99
C LYS A 199 -22.96 -18.24 -4.07
N GLU A 200 -22.27 -17.43 -4.88
CA GLU A 200 -22.86 -16.80 -6.07
C GLU A 200 -23.37 -17.89 -7.05
N LYS A 201 -24.70 -18.00 -7.18
CA LYS A 201 -25.40 -18.90 -8.12
C LYS A 201 -26.07 -18.17 -9.29
N SER A 202 -25.85 -16.87 -9.43
CA SER A 202 -26.54 -16.02 -10.40
C SER A 202 -25.63 -15.62 -11.57
N SER A 203 -25.99 -16.06 -12.77
CA SER A 203 -25.28 -15.86 -14.04
C SER A 203 -25.43 -14.43 -14.62
N LEU A 204 -25.27 -13.39 -13.79
CA LEU A 204 -25.32 -12.01 -14.25
C LEU A 204 -23.97 -11.50 -14.76
N ALA A 205 -24.03 -10.44 -15.56
CA ALA A 205 -22.93 -9.90 -16.35
C ALA A 205 -21.62 -9.67 -15.56
N ARG A 206 -20.48 -9.78 -16.25
CA ARG A 206 -19.15 -9.50 -15.69
C ARG A 206 -19.09 -8.04 -15.20
N ILE A 207 -19.29 -7.83 -13.90
CA ILE A 207 -19.10 -6.53 -13.26
C ILE A 207 -17.60 -6.22 -13.25
N PRO A 208 -17.17 -5.02 -13.66
CA PRO A 208 -15.75 -4.64 -13.70
C PRO A 208 -15.12 -4.73 -12.31
N MET A 209 -13.90 -5.26 -12.24
CA MET A 209 -13.13 -5.33 -11.00
C MET A 209 -12.55 -3.95 -10.67
N ILE A 210 -12.71 -3.52 -9.42
CA ILE A 210 -12.07 -2.31 -8.89
C ILE A 210 -10.76 -2.72 -8.20
N VAL A 211 -9.65 -2.10 -8.59
CA VAL A 211 -8.33 -2.29 -7.96
C VAL A 211 -7.96 -1.04 -7.19
N VAL A 212 -8.12 -1.10 -5.86
CA VAL A 212 -7.75 -0.01 -4.95
C VAL A 212 -6.27 -0.14 -4.61
N VAL A 213 -5.48 0.85 -5.00
CA VAL A 213 -4.03 0.92 -4.80
C VAL A 213 -3.74 1.86 -3.64
N VAL A 214 -3.16 1.31 -2.57
CA VAL A 214 -2.76 2.07 -1.38
C VAL A 214 -1.23 2.21 -1.37
N PRO A 215 -0.67 3.42 -1.53
CA PRO A 215 0.76 3.63 -1.40
C PRO A 215 1.27 3.23 -0.01
N PHE A 216 2.37 2.49 0.05
CA PHE A 216 3.17 2.31 1.26
C PHE A 216 3.50 3.67 1.89
N THR A 217 3.83 4.69 1.11
CA THR A 217 4.11 6.03 1.66
C THR A 217 2.93 6.67 2.37
N ALA A 218 1.70 6.42 1.91
CA ALA A 218 0.49 6.87 2.60
C ALA A 218 0.31 6.14 3.94
N LEU A 219 0.59 4.83 3.98
CA LEU A 219 0.54 4.05 5.22
C LEU A 219 1.63 4.43 6.21
N LEU A 220 2.87 4.62 5.75
CA LEU A 220 3.98 5.07 6.58
C LEU A 220 3.69 6.44 7.21
N GLN A 221 3.12 7.36 6.44
CA GLN A 221 2.74 8.68 6.93
C GLN A 221 1.58 8.61 7.94
N LEU A 222 0.53 7.83 7.65
CA LEU A 222 -0.58 7.58 8.58
C LEU A 222 -0.09 6.94 9.90
N ARG A 223 0.90 6.04 9.82
CA ARG A 223 1.54 5.35 10.95
C ARG A 223 2.43 6.26 11.79
N ARG A 224 3.18 7.19 11.16
CA ARG A 224 3.90 8.30 11.83
C ARG A 224 2.92 9.17 12.63
N GLU A 225 1.81 9.50 12.00
CA GLU A 225 0.79 10.40 12.55
C GLU A 225 -0.06 9.80 13.68
N ALA A 226 -0.23 8.48 13.70
CA ALA A 226 -0.92 7.80 14.79
C ALA A 226 -0.02 7.61 16.04
N TYR A 227 1.29 7.50 15.83
CA TYR A 227 2.30 7.40 16.88
C TYR A 227 3.37 8.50 16.71
N PRO A 228 3.02 9.77 17.01
CA PRO A 228 3.98 10.87 16.92
C PRO A 228 5.18 10.58 17.81
N GLN A 229 6.35 10.96 17.32
CA GLN A 229 7.60 10.69 18.03
C GLN A 229 7.74 11.68 19.17
N ILE A 230 8.15 11.18 20.33
CA ILE A 230 8.70 12.05 21.36
C ILE A 230 10.08 12.47 20.84
N HIS A 231 10.11 13.62 20.15
CA HIS A 231 11.38 14.30 19.88
C HIS A 231 12.00 14.58 21.25
N LYS A 232 13.09 13.88 21.55
CA LYS A 232 13.96 14.25 22.68
C LYS A 232 14.50 15.62 22.31
N SER A 233 14.03 16.66 23.00
CA SER A 233 14.49 18.03 22.81
C SER A 233 16.02 18.04 22.88
N SER A 234 16.64 18.27 21.73
CA SER A 234 18.09 18.32 21.65
C SER A 234 18.47 19.70 22.15
N SER A 235 19.49 19.82 22.99
CA SER A 235 19.72 21.02 23.82
C SER A 235 20.14 22.30 23.05
N ASN A 236 20.01 22.33 21.72
CA ASN A 236 20.33 23.46 20.85
C ASN A 236 19.12 24.40 20.71
N LYS A 237 18.95 25.27 21.71
CA LYS A 237 17.82 26.22 21.90
C LYS A 237 17.61 27.31 20.83
N GLN A 238 18.17 27.20 19.61
CA GLN A 238 18.14 28.29 18.62
C GLN A 238 17.53 27.94 17.26
N GLU A 239 17.24 26.66 16.95
CA GLU A 239 16.55 26.27 15.71
C GLU A 239 15.16 25.64 15.96
N GLU A 240 14.84 25.25 17.20
CA GLU A 240 13.61 24.53 17.55
C GLU A 240 12.30 25.38 17.47
N GLU A 241 12.36 26.71 17.38
CA GLU A 241 11.14 27.56 17.40
C GLU A 241 10.36 27.58 16.08
N GLN A 242 10.99 27.30 14.93
CA GLN A 242 10.28 27.28 13.63
C GLN A 242 9.73 25.89 13.25
N GLU A 243 10.40 24.79 13.59
CA GLU A 243 9.86 23.44 13.30
C GLU A 243 8.72 23.03 14.25
N ASN A 244 8.79 23.41 15.54
CA ASN A 244 7.75 23.03 16.52
C ASN A 244 6.36 23.61 16.21
N GLN A 245 6.26 24.71 15.46
CA GLN A 245 4.95 25.28 15.07
C GLN A 245 4.21 24.45 14.02
N ASN A 246 4.90 23.60 13.25
CA ASN A 246 4.29 22.78 12.20
C ASN A 246 3.97 21.34 12.65
N GLN A 247 4.41 20.90 13.84
CA GLN A 247 3.84 19.69 14.46
C GLN A 247 2.45 19.98 15.01
N VAL A 248 1.46 19.93 14.12
CA VAL A 248 0.04 19.93 14.46
C VAL A 248 -0.17 18.93 15.59
N GLN A 249 -0.60 19.40 16.77
CA GLN A 249 -0.87 18.57 17.93
C GLN A 249 -2.13 17.73 17.69
N ILE A 250 -1.95 16.62 16.97
CA ILE A 250 -3.00 15.66 16.62
C ILE A 250 -3.60 15.12 17.92
N SER A 251 -4.92 15.24 18.05
CA SER A 251 -5.68 14.80 19.22
C SER A 251 -5.57 13.28 19.42
N LEU A 252 -5.78 12.81 20.66
CA LEU A 252 -5.82 11.36 20.94
C LEU A 252 -6.92 10.65 20.13
N GLN A 253 -8.04 11.33 19.86
CA GLN A 253 -9.13 10.81 19.03
C GLN A 253 -8.68 10.60 17.58
N GLU A 254 -7.98 11.56 16.97
CA GLU A 254 -7.45 11.42 15.61
C GLU A 254 -6.37 10.32 15.53
N ARG A 255 -5.48 10.22 16.52
CA ARG A 255 -4.48 9.13 16.58
C ARG A 255 -5.15 7.76 16.62
N SER A 256 -6.15 7.60 17.49
CA SER A 256 -6.96 6.38 17.61
C SER A 256 -7.68 6.06 16.30
N ALA A 257 -8.28 7.07 15.66
CA ALA A 257 -8.96 6.91 14.38
C ALA A 257 -8.00 6.45 13.26
N ARG A 258 -6.81 7.06 13.15
CA ARG A 258 -5.78 6.66 12.18
C ARG A 258 -5.29 5.23 12.42
N MET A 259 -5.18 4.81 13.68
CA MET A 259 -4.85 3.42 14.02
C MET A 259 -5.96 2.44 13.65
N SER A 260 -7.23 2.83 13.86
CA SER A 260 -8.39 2.06 13.40
C SER A 260 -8.39 1.90 11.86
N THR A 261 -8.04 2.94 11.11
CA THR A 261 -7.88 2.88 9.64
C THR A 261 -6.80 1.85 9.25
N ILE A 262 -5.64 1.86 9.90
CA ILE A 262 -4.55 0.88 9.64
C ILE A 262 -5.01 -0.55 9.92
N HIS A 263 -5.63 -0.80 11.08
CA HIS A 263 -6.13 -2.13 11.43
C HIS A 263 -7.26 -2.63 10.52
N SER A 264 -8.17 -1.74 10.11
CA SER A 264 -9.26 -2.08 9.19
C SER A 264 -8.74 -2.44 7.79
N LEU A 265 -7.71 -1.73 7.30
CA LEU A 265 -7.04 -2.10 6.06
C LEU A 265 -6.30 -3.43 6.17
N HIS A 266 -5.55 -3.67 7.26
CA HIS A 266 -4.89 -4.95 7.51
C HIS A 266 -5.87 -6.12 7.47
N TYR A 267 -6.99 -6.00 8.19
CA TYR A 267 -8.04 -7.02 8.22
C TYR A 267 -8.66 -7.27 6.83
N LEU A 268 -8.90 -6.21 6.05
CA LEU A 268 -9.39 -6.33 4.67
C LEU A 268 -8.42 -7.14 3.79
N MET A 269 -7.12 -6.88 3.91
CA MET A 269 -6.09 -7.61 3.15
C MET A 269 -5.96 -9.07 3.61
N GLU A 270 -6.06 -9.33 4.91
CA GLU A 270 -6.08 -10.67 5.49
C GLU A 270 -7.27 -11.49 4.97
N MET A 271 -8.48 -10.92 4.92
CA MET A 271 -9.64 -11.53 4.29
C MET A 271 -9.44 -11.79 2.78
N GLN A 272 -8.83 -10.85 2.05
CA GLN A 272 -8.54 -11.04 0.62
C GLN A 272 -7.48 -12.13 0.37
N SER A 273 -6.54 -12.32 1.30
CA SER A 273 -5.52 -13.38 1.20
C SER A 273 -6.03 -14.77 1.55
N SER A 274 -7.04 -14.87 2.41
CA SER A 274 -7.66 -16.14 2.84
C SER A 274 -8.86 -16.56 1.98
N SER A 275 -9.42 -15.64 1.19
CA SER A 275 -10.55 -15.91 0.31
C SER A 275 -10.10 -16.43 -1.06
N ASN A 276 -10.46 -17.67 -1.38
CA ASN A 276 -10.35 -18.22 -2.74
C ASN A 276 -11.36 -17.62 -3.74
N SER A 277 -12.27 -16.74 -3.28
CA SER A 277 -13.32 -16.16 -4.14
C SER A 277 -12.84 -14.90 -4.87
N LYS A 278 -13.32 -14.74 -6.11
CA LYS A 278 -13.04 -13.55 -6.94
C LYS A 278 -13.95 -12.41 -6.49
N SER A 279 -13.51 -11.66 -5.48
CA SER A 279 -14.18 -10.43 -5.07
C SER A 279 -14.12 -9.36 -6.17
N ARG A 280 -15.16 -8.51 -6.22
CA ARG A 280 -15.26 -7.40 -7.20
C ARG A 280 -14.30 -6.25 -6.89
N ILE A 281 -13.75 -6.22 -5.68
CA ILE A 281 -12.83 -5.20 -5.18
C ILE A 281 -11.58 -5.89 -4.69
N LYS A 282 -10.43 -5.57 -5.31
CA LYS A 282 -9.10 -6.01 -4.88
C LYS A 282 -8.36 -4.82 -4.27
N VAL A 283 -7.95 -4.92 -3.01
CA VAL A 283 -7.15 -3.87 -2.36
C VAL A 283 -5.70 -4.33 -2.34
N VAL A 284 -4.80 -3.48 -2.79
CA VAL A 284 -3.38 -3.77 -2.96
C VAL A 284 -2.57 -2.66 -2.34
N VAL A 285 -1.69 -3.00 -1.41
CA VAL A 285 -0.65 -2.08 -0.96
C VAL A 285 0.47 -2.10 -1.98
N TRP A 286 0.81 -0.93 -2.51
CA TRP A 286 1.96 -0.74 -3.38
C TRP A 286 3.22 -0.93 -2.52
N SER A 287 4.04 -1.94 -2.84
CA SER A 287 5.19 -2.25 -2.01
C SER A 287 6.26 -1.13 -2.06
N PRO A 288 6.99 -0.88 -0.95
CA PRO A 288 8.02 0.14 -0.90
C PRO A 288 9.05 0.07 -2.04
N VAL A 289 9.55 -1.13 -2.36
CA VAL A 289 10.50 -1.34 -3.47
C VAL A 289 9.88 -0.97 -4.81
N ASN A 290 8.61 -1.30 -5.03
CA ASN A 290 7.90 -0.92 -6.26
C ASN A 290 7.62 0.60 -6.32
N GLU A 291 7.46 1.30 -5.19
CA GLU A 291 7.43 2.77 -5.16
C GLU A 291 8.81 3.37 -5.43
N PHE A 292 9.88 2.81 -4.86
CA PHE A 292 11.24 3.25 -5.12
C PHE A 292 11.63 3.07 -6.60
N ASP A 293 11.35 1.91 -7.20
CA ASP A 293 11.55 1.67 -8.63
C ASP A 293 10.71 2.63 -9.48
N ALA A 294 9.51 3.01 -9.03
CA ALA A 294 8.70 4.04 -9.69
C ALA A 294 9.35 5.43 -9.60
N ILE A 295 9.88 5.84 -8.44
CA ILE A 295 10.62 7.10 -8.27
C ILE A 295 11.92 7.10 -9.10
N MET A 296 12.58 5.95 -9.28
CA MET A 296 13.74 5.85 -10.17
C MET A 296 13.41 6.14 -11.65
N GLN A 297 12.14 6.11 -12.07
CA GLN A 297 11.69 6.54 -13.40
C GLN A 297 11.43 8.05 -13.52
N LEU A 298 11.74 8.86 -12.48
CA LEU A 298 11.40 10.29 -12.41
C LEU A 298 11.77 11.08 -13.67
N SER A 299 12.97 10.88 -14.22
CA SER A 299 13.40 11.56 -15.45
C SER A 299 12.50 11.24 -16.65
N LYS A 300 12.14 9.96 -16.84
CA LYS A 300 11.25 9.49 -17.91
C LYS A 300 9.84 10.08 -17.78
N ILE A 301 9.28 10.06 -16.57
CA ILE A 301 7.94 10.61 -16.29
C ILE A 301 7.93 12.13 -16.51
N ARG A 302 8.93 12.85 -16.00
CA ARG A 302 9.07 14.31 -16.22
C ARG A 302 9.09 14.70 -17.70
N MET A 303 9.79 13.95 -18.54
CA MET A 303 9.86 14.22 -19.98
C MET A 303 8.52 14.01 -20.70
N ALA A 304 7.66 13.13 -20.19
CA ALA A 304 6.31 12.89 -20.73
C ALA A 304 5.27 13.96 -20.31
N LEU A 305 5.62 14.86 -19.37
CA LEU A 305 4.69 15.83 -18.79
C LEU A 305 4.88 17.25 -19.33
N PRO A 306 3.81 18.08 -19.34
CA PRO A 306 3.90 19.51 -19.65
C PRO A 306 4.84 20.26 -18.72
N GLU A 307 5.49 21.31 -19.23
CA GLU A 307 6.48 22.10 -18.51
C GLU A 307 6.08 22.64 -17.12
N PRO A 308 4.87 23.22 -16.90
CA PRO A 308 4.49 23.70 -15.57
C PRO A 308 4.40 22.58 -14.52
N VAL A 309 4.10 21.35 -14.95
CA VAL A 309 4.00 20.15 -14.08
C VAL A 309 5.38 19.51 -13.91
N ARG A 310 6.17 19.42 -14.99
CA ARG A 310 7.54 18.88 -15.02
C ARG A 310 8.47 19.52 -13.98
N ASN A 311 8.27 20.80 -13.69
CA ASN A 311 9.08 21.57 -12.76
C ASN A 311 8.69 21.38 -11.29
N LEU A 312 7.51 20.81 -11.00
CA LEU A 312 7.08 20.43 -9.63
C LEU A 312 7.72 19.12 -9.16
N PHE A 313 8.24 18.30 -10.08
CA PHE A 313 8.76 16.97 -9.81
C PHE A 313 10.30 16.95 -9.76
N SER A 314 10.92 17.59 -8.77
CA SER A 314 12.31 17.28 -8.41
C SER A 314 12.38 16.03 -7.52
N LEU A 315 13.55 15.38 -7.45
CA LEU A 315 13.72 14.19 -6.61
C LEU A 315 13.45 14.51 -5.13
N THR A 316 14.01 15.62 -4.65
CA THR A 316 13.80 16.10 -3.27
C THR A 316 12.31 16.33 -2.98
N GLN A 317 11.59 16.99 -3.88
CA GLN A 317 10.15 17.24 -3.68
C GLN A 317 9.33 15.93 -3.69
N VAL A 318 9.65 14.96 -4.54
CA VAL A 318 8.98 13.64 -4.56
C VAL A 318 9.36 12.80 -3.33
N CYS A 319 10.58 12.92 -2.80
CA CYS A 319 11.00 12.25 -1.58
C CYS A 319 10.39 12.87 -0.32
N GLU A 320 10.20 14.20 -0.25
CA GLU A 320 9.78 14.88 0.98
C GLU A 320 8.29 15.34 0.99
N ASP A 321 7.78 16.02 -0.05
CA ASP A 321 6.36 16.45 -0.08
C ASP A 321 5.45 15.30 -0.53
N GLU A 322 4.66 14.81 0.42
CA GLU A 322 3.65 13.77 0.22
C GLU A 322 2.70 14.04 -0.96
N ARG A 323 2.25 15.28 -1.15
CA ARG A 323 1.27 15.63 -2.19
C ARG A 323 1.91 15.59 -3.57
N ILE A 324 3.16 16.06 -3.67
CA ILE A 324 3.96 15.99 -4.89
C ILE A 324 4.27 14.52 -5.21
N ARG A 325 4.58 13.70 -4.20
CA ARG A 325 4.75 12.25 -4.35
C ARG A 325 3.48 11.56 -4.86
N THR A 326 2.32 11.85 -4.27
CA THR A 326 1.02 11.32 -4.72
C THR A 326 0.71 11.73 -6.17
N ALA A 327 0.94 12.99 -6.53
CA ALA A 327 0.75 13.45 -7.91
C ALA A 327 1.71 12.77 -8.88
N TYR A 328 2.99 12.61 -8.49
CA TYR A 328 3.98 11.86 -9.26
C TYR A 328 3.57 10.39 -9.46
N LEU A 329 3.14 9.70 -8.40
CA LEU A 329 2.69 8.31 -8.47
C LEU A 329 1.43 8.15 -9.33
N CYS A 330 0.52 9.13 -9.32
CA CYS A 330 -0.63 9.16 -10.23
C CYS A 330 -0.17 9.24 -11.70
N HIS A 331 0.70 10.20 -12.04
CA HIS A 331 1.24 10.34 -13.40
C HIS A 331 2.00 9.09 -13.86
N TYR A 332 2.80 8.51 -12.95
CA TYR A 332 3.49 7.24 -13.18
C TYR A 332 2.51 6.11 -13.53
N LEU A 333 1.45 5.92 -12.71
CA LEU A 333 0.45 4.90 -12.97
C LEU A 333 -0.24 5.14 -14.32
N SER A 334 -0.81 6.32 -14.56
CA SER A 334 -1.50 6.64 -15.82
C SER A 334 -0.64 6.38 -17.07
N LEU A 335 0.67 6.67 -17.01
CA LEU A 335 1.60 6.43 -18.11
C LEU A 335 1.95 4.94 -18.30
N MET A 336 2.03 4.17 -17.21
CA MET A 336 2.34 2.74 -17.27
C MET A 336 1.12 1.86 -17.62
N THR A 337 -0.10 2.30 -17.29
CA THR A 337 -1.34 1.51 -17.45
C THR A 337 -2.11 1.79 -18.73
N LYS A 338 -1.60 2.67 -19.61
CA LYS A 338 -2.03 2.95 -21.00
C LYS A 338 -3.48 2.57 -21.32
N GLY A 339 -4.43 3.39 -20.86
CA GLY A 339 -5.86 3.26 -21.19
C GLY A 339 -6.75 2.67 -20.10
N SER A 340 -6.20 2.06 -19.06
CA SER A 340 -6.98 1.74 -17.84
C SER A 340 -7.27 3.04 -17.06
N PRO A 341 -8.54 3.37 -16.75
CA PRO A 341 -8.88 4.60 -16.04
C PRO A 341 -8.41 4.54 -14.58
N LEU A 342 -7.78 5.64 -14.15
CA LEU A 342 -7.28 5.83 -12.80
C LEU A 342 -8.09 6.93 -12.11
N SER A 343 -8.89 6.57 -11.10
CA SER A 343 -9.45 7.53 -10.15
C SER A 343 -8.42 7.83 -9.05
N ILE A 344 -8.52 9.01 -8.44
CA ILE A 344 -7.85 9.30 -7.17
C ILE A 344 -8.92 9.33 -6.09
N LEU A 345 -8.66 8.68 -4.96
CA LEU A 345 -9.47 8.78 -3.75
C LEU A 345 -8.82 9.79 -2.80
N ALA A 346 -9.32 11.01 -2.83
CA ALA A 346 -8.90 12.13 -1.98
C ALA A 346 -10.13 12.87 -1.37
N PRO A 347 -9.94 13.67 -0.30
CA PRO A 347 -10.97 14.59 0.18
C PRO A 347 -11.24 15.71 -0.83
N GLN A 348 -12.49 16.24 -0.87
CA GLN A 348 -12.90 17.28 -1.82
C GLN A 348 -11.98 18.52 -1.83
N ARG A 349 -11.48 18.92 -0.65
CA ARG A 349 -10.57 20.06 -0.48
C ARG A 349 -9.22 19.87 -1.19
N GLU A 350 -8.79 18.64 -1.45
CA GLU A 350 -7.45 18.32 -1.94
C GLU A 350 -7.39 18.12 -3.46
N TYR A 351 -8.50 17.75 -4.11
CA TYR A 351 -8.54 17.72 -5.58
C TYR A 351 -8.16 19.07 -6.20
N LYS A 352 -8.55 20.20 -5.60
CA LYS A 352 -8.14 21.53 -6.08
C LYS A 352 -6.62 21.73 -6.06
N THR A 353 -5.91 21.08 -5.14
CA THR A 353 -4.45 21.11 -5.04
C THR A 353 -3.82 20.15 -6.05
N LEU A 354 -4.38 18.95 -6.18
CA LEU A 354 -3.93 17.94 -7.14
C LEU A 354 -4.16 18.35 -8.61
N GLN A 355 -5.26 19.04 -8.92
CA GLN A 355 -5.53 19.63 -10.23
C GLN A 355 -4.47 20.66 -10.63
N LYS A 356 -3.97 21.47 -9.68
CA LYS A 356 -2.83 22.39 -9.93
C LYS A 356 -1.52 21.65 -10.26
N MET A 357 -1.40 20.37 -9.90
CA MET A 357 -0.28 19.49 -10.26
C MET A 357 -0.52 18.74 -11.59
N GLY A 358 -1.45 19.25 -12.42
CA GLY A 358 -1.77 18.70 -13.73
C GLY A 358 -2.46 17.34 -13.71
N ILE A 359 -2.98 16.91 -12.56
CA ILE A 359 -3.84 15.74 -12.52
C ILE A 359 -5.20 16.12 -13.07
N ASP A 360 -5.41 15.79 -14.35
CA ASP A 360 -6.74 15.83 -14.96
C ASP A 360 -7.57 14.67 -14.41
N VAL A 361 -8.05 14.86 -13.17
CA VAL A 361 -9.13 14.04 -12.62
C VAL A 361 -10.38 14.41 -13.40
N SER A 362 -10.54 13.79 -14.57
CA SER A 362 -11.86 13.59 -15.15
C SER A 362 -12.70 12.97 -14.04
N SER A 363 -13.57 13.78 -13.45
CA SER A 363 -14.40 13.34 -12.34
C SER A 363 -15.50 12.47 -12.92
N ILE A 364 -15.14 11.24 -13.28
CA ILE A 364 -15.86 10.09 -12.76
C ILE A 364 -15.94 10.38 -11.26
N LYS A 365 -17.01 11.06 -10.85
CA LYS A 365 -17.46 10.98 -9.48
C LYS A 365 -17.47 9.47 -9.26
N SER A 366 -16.62 8.98 -8.36
CA SER A 366 -17.02 7.85 -7.55
C SER A 366 -18.26 8.33 -6.81
N HIS A 367 -19.38 8.31 -7.54
CA HIS A 367 -20.62 7.90 -6.96
C HIS A 367 -20.21 6.66 -6.18
N PRO A 368 -20.36 6.64 -4.85
CA PRO A 368 -21.08 5.52 -4.32
C PRO A 368 -22.39 5.47 -5.12
N ASN A 369 -22.33 4.80 -6.28
CA ASN A 369 -23.20 3.69 -6.51
C ASN A 369 -22.89 2.81 -5.30
N SER A 370 -23.58 3.17 -4.20
CA SER A 370 -24.14 2.25 -3.28
C SER A 370 -24.34 1.00 -4.11
N ILE A 371 -23.50 0.01 -3.85
CA ILE A 371 -23.95 -1.35 -4.00
C ILE A 371 -25.17 -1.33 -3.09
N GLU A 372 -26.34 -1.06 -3.67
CA GLU A 372 -27.60 -1.22 -3.01
C GLU A 372 -27.64 -2.72 -2.80
N VAL A 373 -27.06 -3.11 -1.67
CA VAL A 373 -27.32 -4.34 -0.95
C VAL A 373 -28.80 -4.23 -0.64
N ASN A 374 -29.61 -4.50 -1.67
CA ASN A 374 -31.04 -4.51 -1.65
C ASN A 374 -31.36 -5.40 -0.46
N PRO A 375 -31.86 -4.84 0.66
CA PRO A 375 -32.06 -5.64 1.85
C PRO A 375 -33.17 -6.60 1.47
N LYS A 376 -32.79 -7.83 1.11
CA LYS A 376 -33.72 -8.90 0.79
C LYS A 376 -34.54 -9.10 2.03
N SER A 377 -35.72 -8.49 2.02
CA SER A 377 -36.71 -8.51 3.08
C SER A 377 -37.24 -9.93 3.16
N SER A 378 -36.48 -10.79 3.84
CA SER A 378 -36.93 -12.09 4.31
C SER A 378 -38.05 -11.83 5.31
N SER A 379 -39.27 -11.89 4.80
CA SER A 379 -40.50 -11.72 5.55
C SER A 379 -40.65 -12.87 6.55
N SER A 380 -40.19 -12.65 7.78
CA SER A 380 -40.61 -13.43 8.95
C SER A 380 -41.47 -12.53 9.85
N THR A 381 -42.73 -12.91 10.01
CA THR A 381 -43.79 -12.18 10.68
C THR A 381 -43.60 -12.02 12.19
N THR A 382 -44.10 -10.90 12.73
CA THR A 382 -44.43 -10.63 14.15
C THR A 382 -43.24 -10.63 15.15
N THR A 383 -43.09 -9.67 16.07
CA THR A 383 -44.06 -8.75 16.72
C THR A 383 -43.54 -7.30 16.79
N SER A 384 -44.45 -6.34 16.95
CA SER A 384 -44.11 -4.91 16.97
C SER A 384 -43.48 -4.46 18.29
N THR A 385 -42.23 -4.02 18.24
CA THR A 385 -41.67 -3.07 19.21
C THR A 385 -41.25 -1.80 18.46
N LYS A 386 -41.50 -0.63 19.06
CA LYS A 386 -41.37 0.67 18.37
C LYS A 386 -39.95 0.88 17.87
N GLY A 387 -39.80 0.99 16.54
CA GLY A 387 -38.51 1.06 15.86
C GLY A 387 -37.72 2.32 16.18
N MET A 388 -36.82 2.25 17.16
CA MET A 388 -35.63 3.09 17.17
C MET A 388 -34.69 2.55 16.09
N SER A 389 -34.14 3.43 15.25
CA SER A 389 -33.15 2.99 14.24
C SER A 389 -31.93 2.36 14.92
N LEU A 390 -31.26 1.42 14.24
CA LEU A 390 -30.02 0.81 14.75
C LEU A 390 -28.97 1.87 15.14
N HIS A 391 -28.93 3.00 14.43
CA HIS A 391 -28.10 4.14 14.79
C HIS A 391 -28.53 4.78 16.12
N SER A 392 -29.82 5.01 16.35
CA SER A 392 -30.35 5.50 17.63
C SER A 392 -30.08 4.52 18.78
N GLN A 393 -30.20 3.21 18.55
CA GLN A 393 -29.88 2.19 19.55
C GLN A 393 -28.38 2.15 19.88
N ALA A 394 -27.51 2.24 18.86
CA ALA A 394 -26.06 2.32 19.04
C ALA A 394 -25.63 3.60 19.78
N VAL A 395 -26.15 4.77 19.39
CA VAL A 395 -25.88 6.06 20.05
C VAL A 395 -26.32 6.02 21.51
N ASN A 396 -27.48 5.46 21.82
CA ASN A 396 -27.95 5.31 23.20
C ASN A 396 -27.12 4.28 24.01
N SER A 397 -26.61 3.22 23.38
CA SER A 397 -25.71 2.25 24.01
C SER A 397 -24.35 2.89 24.33
N CYS A 398 -23.73 3.57 23.36
CA CYS A 398 -22.49 4.33 23.55
C CYS A 398 -22.66 5.44 24.60
N GLY A 399 -23.78 6.18 24.60
CA GLY A 399 -24.08 7.19 25.60
C GLY A 399 -24.18 6.61 27.03
N LYS A 400 -24.76 5.41 27.19
CA LYS A 400 -24.77 4.68 28.48
C LYS A 400 -23.36 4.22 28.89
N LEU A 401 -22.53 3.80 27.94
CA LEU A 401 -21.14 3.38 28.22
C LEU A 401 -20.28 4.58 28.65
N VAL A 402 -20.35 5.70 27.92
CA VAL A 402 -19.62 6.94 28.24
C VAL A 402 -20.00 7.47 29.62
N ARG A 403 -21.30 7.50 29.96
CA ARG A 403 -21.75 7.87 31.33
C ARG A 403 -21.16 6.95 32.41
N ARG A 404 -21.12 5.63 32.17
CA ARG A 404 -20.51 4.66 33.09
C ARG A 404 -19.00 4.85 33.26
N MET A 405 -18.29 5.26 32.21
CA MET A 405 -16.86 5.59 32.32
C MET A 405 -16.64 6.91 33.05
N SER A 406 -17.43 7.95 32.76
CA SER A 406 -17.38 9.23 33.50
C SER A 406 -17.60 9.02 35.00
N THR A 407 -18.67 8.32 35.40
CA THR A 407 -18.92 8.04 36.83
C THR A 407 -17.83 7.18 37.46
N ARG A 408 -17.13 6.32 36.69
CA ARG A 408 -15.98 5.55 37.19
C ARG A 408 -14.75 6.43 37.36
N GLU A 409 -14.54 7.41 36.48
CA GLU A 409 -13.46 8.38 36.60
C GLU A 409 -13.69 9.33 37.79
N ASP A 410 -14.92 9.86 37.95
CA ASP A 410 -15.29 10.71 39.09
C ASP A 410 -15.15 9.95 40.42
N ASN A 411 -15.62 8.69 40.49
CA ASN A 411 -15.42 7.85 41.67
C ASN A 411 -13.93 7.58 41.97
N LEU A 412 -13.07 7.43 40.95
CA LEU A 412 -11.63 7.29 41.16
C LEU A 412 -10.99 8.60 41.64
N ARG A 413 -11.44 9.76 41.16
CA ARG A 413 -11.00 11.07 41.66
C ARG A 413 -11.36 11.26 43.14
N HIS A 414 -12.55 10.84 43.57
CA HIS A 414 -12.96 10.88 44.97
C HIS A 414 -12.28 9.85 45.90
N ILE A 415 -11.63 8.81 45.35
CA ILE A 415 -10.88 7.82 46.14
C ILE A 415 -9.38 8.18 46.23
N LEU A 416 -8.84 8.90 45.25
CA LEU A 416 -7.41 9.17 45.10
C LEU A 416 -6.96 10.57 45.56
N ILE A 417 -7.88 11.43 46.03
CA ILE A 417 -7.59 12.75 46.59
C ILE A 417 -8.22 12.81 48.00
N PRO A 418 -7.41 12.71 49.07
CA PRO A 418 -7.83 12.98 50.45
C PRO A 418 -8.17 14.46 50.68
#